data_AF-A0A9W9RQI5-F1
#
_entry.id   AF-A0A9W9RQI5-F1
#
_cell.length_a   1.000
_cell.length_b   1.000
_cell.length_c   1.000
_cell.angle_alpha   90.00
_cell.angle_beta   90.00
_cell.angle_gamma   90.00
#
_symmetry.space_group_name_H-M   'P 1'
#
loop_
_entity.id
_entity.type
_entity.pdbx_description
1 polymer ?
#
loop_
_entity_poly.entity_id
_entity_poly.type
_entity_poly.pdbx_seq_one_letter_code
_entity_poly.pdbx_strand_id
1 'polypeptide(L)'
;MVEAILLFIYQLDPYSTPIEVSPTLFSVMLYVANDKYMIPKLKVLAKETTATLLRGTKVHEDFPSVISEFYHTTREDDRALRDLILLTSHRHLDALKLNKNFQKVLRETRDFASDLVLLQRGYGLDSFSCKSGYCKAVWWLMPGASSSYRYCPHCRSSIAKS
;
A
#
# COMPACT_ATOMS: atom_id res chain seq x y z
N MET A 1 -13.41 12.57 11.84
CA MET A 1 -12.21 13.21 11.25
C MET A 1 -11.65 14.33 12.10
N VAL A 2 -12.38 15.45 12.31
CA VAL A 2 -11.86 16.59 13.12
C VAL A 2 -11.49 16.17 14.53
N GLU A 3 -12.33 15.35 15.17
CA GLU A 3 -12.07 14.83 16.52
C GLU A 3 -10.75 14.05 16.61
N ALA A 4 -10.50 13.12 15.69
CA ALA A 4 -9.26 12.36 15.64
C ALA A 4 -8.02 13.25 15.48
N ILE A 5 -8.12 14.32 14.67
CA ILE A 5 -7.03 15.29 14.50
C ILE A 5 -6.80 16.07 15.80
N LEU A 6 -7.87 16.49 16.48
CA LEU A 6 -7.76 17.14 17.79
C LEU A 6 -7.08 16.23 18.79
N LEU A 7 -7.53 14.97 18.92
CA LEU A 7 -6.90 13.99 19.81
C LEU A 7 -5.39 13.89 19.54
N PHE A 8 -4.99 13.78 18.27
CA PHE A 8 -3.58 13.73 17.91
C PHE A 8 -2.81 15.00 18.33
N ILE A 9 -3.38 16.20 18.12
CA ILE A 9 -2.78 17.47 18.54
C ILE A 9 -2.60 17.51 20.08
N TYR A 10 -3.56 16.96 20.82
CA TYR A 10 -3.49 16.80 22.26
C TYR A 10 -2.64 15.61 22.72
N GLN A 11 -1.87 14.97 21.82
CA GLN A 11 -1.00 13.81 22.10
C GLN A 11 -1.78 12.58 22.61
N LEU A 12 -3.04 12.48 22.24
CA LEU A 12 -3.90 11.33 22.48
C LEU A 12 -3.96 10.45 21.22
N ASP A 13 -4.42 9.22 21.39
CA ASP A 13 -4.56 8.27 20.29
C ASP A 13 -5.73 8.66 19.36
N PRO A 14 -5.48 8.98 18.08
CA PRO A 14 -6.53 9.36 17.13
C PRO A 14 -7.46 8.20 16.75
N TYR A 15 -7.09 6.95 17.08
CA TYR A 15 -7.89 5.75 16.80
C TYR A 15 -8.82 5.36 17.96
N SER A 16 -8.78 6.10 19.07
CA SER A 16 -9.65 5.88 20.23
C SER A 16 -11.10 6.37 20.00
N THR A 17 -11.36 7.13 18.93
CA THR A 17 -12.73 7.55 18.58
C THR A 17 -13.53 6.40 17.99
N PRO A 18 -14.85 6.32 18.22
CA PRO A 18 -15.73 5.42 17.47
C PRO A 18 -15.57 5.65 15.96
N ILE A 19 -15.27 4.59 15.21
CA ILE A 19 -15.04 4.66 13.77
C ILE A 19 -16.24 4.04 13.06
N GLU A 20 -16.95 4.82 12.24
CA GLU A 20 -18.09 4.34 11.43
C GLU A 20 -17.66 3.58 10.16
N VAL A 21 -16.38 3.68 9.80
CA VAL A 21 -15.77 3.05 8.63
C VAL A 21 -14.76 1.98 9.05
N SER A 22 -14.26 1.20 8.09
CA SER A 22 -13.19 0.24 8.40
C SER A 22 -11.93 0.96 8.92
N PRO A 23 -11.16 0.37 9.85
CA PRO A 23 -9.94 0.99 10.38
C PRO A 23 -8.93 1.36 9.29
N THR A 24 -8.86 0.56 8.22
CA THR A 24 -8.02 0.82 7.05
C THR A 24 -8.47 2.09 6.35
N LEU A 25 -9.78 2.22 6.08
CA LEU A 25 -10.31 3.40 5.42
C LEU A 25 -10.16 4.66 6.26
N PHE A 26 -10.40 4.57 7.57
CA PHE A 26 -10.17 5.68 8.50
C PHE A 26 -8.72 6.17 8.47
N SER A 27 -7.75 5.25 8.47
CA SER A 27 -6.33 5.61 8.40
C SER A 27 -5.98 6.36 7.11
N VAL A 28 -6.62 6.01 5.98
CA VAL A 28 -6.44 6.69 4.70
C VAL A 28 -7.05 8.07 4.71
N MET A 29 -8.27 8.19 5.23
CA MET A 29 -8.91 9.49 5.37
C MET A 29 -8.07 10.41 6.26
N LEU A 30 -7.45 9.88 7.32
CA LEU A 30 -6.53 10.62 8.20
C LEU A 30 -5.25 11.05 7.48
N TYR A 31 -4.72 10.18 6.62
CA TYR A 31 -3.59 10.51 5.76
C TYR A 31 -3.91 11.62 4.77
N VAL A 32 -5.03 11.52 4.04
CA VAL A 32 -5.47 12.51 3.04
C VAL A 32 -5.85 13.83 3.71
N ALA A 33 -6.56 13.78 4.84
CA ALA A 33 -6.91 14.97 5.60
C ALA A 33 -5.68 15.75 6.06
N ASN A 34 -4.54 15.09 6.28
CA ASN A 34 -3.32 15.77 6.65
C ASN A 34 -2.89 16.85 5.64
N ASP A 35 -3.17 16.68 4.35
CA ASP A 35 -2.81 17.70 3.35
C ASP A 35 -3.53 19.03 3.61
N LYS A 36 -4.69 18.99 4.26
CA LYS A 36 -5.45 20.17 4.68
C LYS A 36 -4.92 20.78 5.99
N TYR A 37 -4.47 19.96 6.93
CA TYR A 37 -4.08 20.42 8.28
C TYR A 37 -2.57 20.57 8.47
N MET A 38 -1.75 20.12 7.51
CA MET A 38 -0.30 20.25 7.47
C MET A 38 0.39 19.76 8.77
N ILE A 39 0.06 18.55 9.22
CA ILE A 39 0.65 17.90 10.42
C ILE A 39 1.52 16.69 10.01
N PRO A 40 2.78 16.88 9.55
CA PRO A 40 3.59 15.80 8.96
C PRO A 40 3.66 14.50 9.78
N LYS A 41 3.73 14.62 11.11
CA LYS A 41 3.77 13.45 12.02
C LYS A 41 2.50 12.60 11.94
N LEU A 42 1.34 13.23 11.75
CA LEU A 42 0.06 12.53 11.58
C LEU A 42 0.02 11.76 10.26
N LYS A 43 0.56 12.36 9.18
CA LYS A 43 0.68 11.70 7.86
C LYS A 43 1.55 10.45 7.94
N VAL A 44 2.68 10.52 8.64
CA VAL A 44 3.56 9.36 8.85
C VAL A 44 2.84 8.27 9.64
N LEU A 45 2.24 8.62 10.78
CA LEU A 45 1.48 7.68 11.61
C LEU A 45 0.37 6.98 10.79
N ALA A 46 -0.46 7.77 10.09
CA ALA A 46 -1.56 7.26 9.29
C ALA A 46 -1.08 6.30 8.20
N LYS A 47 0.05 6.59 7.55
CA LYS A 47 0.68 5.70 6.56
C LYS A 47 1.14 4.38 7.18
N GLU A 48 1.84 4.44 8.30
CA GLU A 48 2.38 3.26 8.98
C GLU A 48 1.27 2.35 9.54
N THR A 49 0.21 2.95 10.10
CA THR A 49 -0.98 2.23 10.54
C THR A 49 -1.69 1.59 9.35
N THR A 50 -1.87 2.32 8.25
CA THR A 50 -2.43 1.78 7.01
C THR A 50 -1.64 0.56 6.51
N ALA A 51 -0.32 0.66 6.48
CA ALA A 51 0.55 -0.46 6.10
C ALA A 51 0.38 -1.69 7.00
N THR A 52 0.20 -1.46 8.30
CA THR A 52 0.04 -2.51 9.30
C THR A 52 -1.33 -3.18 9.18
N LEU A 53 -2.39 -2.40 9.03
CA LEU A 53 -3.75 -2.90 8.83
C LEU A 53 -3.85 -3.72 7.54
N LEU A 54 -3.26 -3.25 6.44
CA LEU A 54 -3.27 -3.97 5.17
C LEU A 54 -2.49 -5.29 5.20
N ARG A 55 -1.44 -5.39 6.03
CA ARG A 55 -0.75 -6.66 6.29
C ARG A 55 -1.61 -7.65 7.07
N GLY A 56 -2.49 -7.18 7.95
CA GLY A 56 -3.40 -8.01 8.75
C GLY A 56 -4.78 -8.22 8.13
N THR A 57 -5.11 -7.54 7.04
CA THR A 57 -6.46 -7.58 6.44
C THR A 57 -6.70 -8.94 5.80
N LYS A 58 -7.82 -9.59 6.15
CA LYS A 58 -8.33 -10.74 5.39
C LYS A 58 -8.83 -10.22 4.04
N VAL A 59 -8.05 -10.50 3.00
CA VAL A 59 -8.12 -9.87 1.67
C VAL A 59 -9.44 -10.13 0.89
N HIS A 60 -10.36 -10.91 1.44
CA HIS A 60 -11.48 -11.46 0.68
C HIS A 60 -12.78 -10.65 0.68
N GLU A 61 -13.08 -9.83 1.69
CA GLU A 61 -14.40 -9.17 1.78
C GLU A 61 -14.34 -7.67 1.54
N ASP A 62 -13.60 -6.93 2.36
CA ASP A 62 -13.62 -5.45 2.31
C ASP A 62 -12.50 -4.84 1.47
N PHE A 63 -11.52 -5.65 1.04
CA PHE A 63 -10.37 -5.12 0.32
C PHE A 63 -10.70 -4.44 -1.03
N PRO A 64 -11.67 -4.93 -1.84
CA PRO A 64 -12.05 -4.25 -3.08
C PRO A 64 -12.61 -2.83 -2.89
N SER A 65 -13.50 -2.62 -1.92
CA SER A 65 -14.06 -1.28 -1.67
C SER A 65 -12.98 -0.32 -1.19
N VAL A 66 -12.03 -0.81 -0.39
CA VAL A 66 -10.85 -0.05 0.03
C VAL A 66 -10.03 0.41 -1.18
N ILE A 67 -9.78 -0.44 -2.19
CA ILE A 67 -9.02 -0.02 -3.38
C ILE A 67 -9.68 1.16 -4.09
N SER A 68 -10.98 1.07 -4.36
CA SER A 68 -11.72 2.13 -5.06
C SER A 68 -11.62 3.45 -4.30
N GLU A 69 -11.85 3.39 -2.99
CA GLU A 69 -11.83 4.57 -2.13
C GLU A 69 -10.42 5.18 -2.01
N PHE A 70 -9.38 4.35 -1.96
CA PHE A 70 -7.99 4.80 -2.01
C PHE A 70 -7.70 5.59 -3.28
N TYR A 71 -8.02 5.03 -4.45
CA TYR A 71 -7.74 5.70 -5.73
C TYR A 71 -8.60 6.95 -5.93
N HIS A 72 -9.77 7.03 -5.30
CA HIS A 72 -10.63 8.21 -5.33
C HIS A 72 -10.15 9.33 -4.39
N THR A 73 -9.67 8.97 -3.20
CA THR A 73 -9.31 9.92 -2.13
C THR A 73 -7.86 10.37 -2.19
N THR A 74 -6.97 9.57 -2.77
CA THR A 74 -5.56 9.92 -2.94
C THR A 74 -5.31 10.53 -4.31
N ARG A 75 -4.49 11.58 -4.36
CA ARG A 75 -4.06 12.19 -5.62
C ARG A 75 -3.14 11.23 -6.40
N GLU A 76 -3.07 11.41 -7.72
CA GLU A 76 -2.23 10.59 -8.60
C GLU A 76 -0.73 10.68 -8.29
N ASP A 77 -0.28 11.83 -7.81
CA ASP A 77 1.11 12.08 -7.38
C ASP A 77 1.44 11.49 -6.00
N ASP A 78 0.43 11.15 -5.19
CA ASP A 78 0.64 10.50 -3.88
C ASP A 78 0.82 8.99 -4.03
N ARG A 79 2.00 8.63 -4.54
CA ARG A 79 2.40 7.24 -4.79
C ARG A 79 2.55 6.41 -3.52
N ALA A 80 2.76 7.04 -2.36
CA ALA A 80 3.09 6.33 -1.12
C ALA A 80 1.97 5.37 -0.67
N LEU A 81 0.71 5.77 -0.82
CA LEU A 81 -0.45 4.94 -0.48
C LEU A 81 -0.91 4.08 -1.67
N ARG A 82 -0.90 4.63 -2.88
CA ARG A 82 -1.29 3.89 -4.09
C ARG A 82 -0.39 2.69 -4.35
N ASP A 83 0.93 2.86 -4.21
CA ASP A 83 1.90 1.77 -4.35
C ASP A 83 1.68 0.67 -3.31
N LEU A 84 1.26 1.04 -2.09
CA LEU A 84 1.01 0.11 -1.01
C LEU A 84 -0.23 -0.76 -1.28
N ILE A 85 -1.33 -0.15 -1.74
CA ILE A 85 -2.53 -0.90 -2.14
C ILE A 85 -2.25 -1.78 -3.36
N LEU A 86 -1.43 -1.28 -4.29
CA LEU A 86 -1.07 -1.97 -5.51
C LEU A 86 -0.25 -3.22 -5.24
N LEU A 87 0.79 -3.11 -4.41
CA LEU A 87 1.61 -4.23 -3.96
C LEU A 87 0.78 -5.27 -3.19
N THR A 88 -0.12 -4.81 -2.32
CA THR A 88 -1.00 -5.69 -1.55
C THR A 88 -1.93 -6.47 -2.48
N SER A 89 -2.53 -5.77 -3.45
CA SER A 89 -3.36 -6.38 -4.49
C SER A 89 -2.59 -7.41 -5.32
N HIS A 90 -1.37 -7.08 -5.73
CA HIS A 90 -0.52 -7.98 -6.50
C HIS A 90 -0.13 -9.24 -5.71
N ARG A 91 0.24 -9.09 -4.44
CA ARG A 91 0.58 -10.23 -3.56
C ARG A 91 -0.57 -11.21 -3.39
N HIS A 92 -1.80 -10.72 -3.36
CA HIS A 92 -3.00 -11.53 -3.15
C HIS A 92 -3.83 -11.71 -4.42
N LEU A 93 -3.22 -11.49 -5.60
CA LEU A 93 -3.95 -11.44 -6.86
C LEU A 93 -4.65 -12.76 -7.19
N ASP A 94 -4.05 -13.89 -6.83
CA ASP A 94 -4.64 -15.21 -7.06
C ASP A 94 -5.96 -15.43 -6.32
N ALA A 95 -6.09 -14.86 -5.12
CA ALA A 95 -7.32 -14.84 -4.36
C ALA A 95 -8.32 -13.79 -4.90
N LEU A 96 -7.82 -12.61 -5.26
CA LEU A 96 -8.63 -11.47 -5.66
C LEU A 96 -9.25 -11.62 -7.06
N LYS A 97 -8.57 -12.28 -8.00
CA LYS A 97 -9.05 -12.43 -9.39
C LYS A 97 -10.41 -13.14 -9.49
N LEU A 98 -10.75 -13.99 -8.52
CA LEU A 98 -12.03 -14.70 -8.45
C LEU A 98 -13.13 -13.89 -7.74
N ASN A 99 -12.80 -12.78 -7.09
CA ASN A 99 -13.75 -11.94 -6.37
C ASN A 99 -14.47 -10.99 -7.34
N LYS A 100 -15.81 -11.09 -7.39
CA LYS A 100 -16.66 -10.24 -8.27
C LYS A 100 -16.56 -8.74 -7.95
N ASN A 101 -16.40 -8.38 -6.67
CA ASN A 101 -16.21 -6.99 -6.27
C ASN A 101 -14.85 -6.46 -6.74
N PHE A 102 -13.81 -7.27 -6.66
CA PHE A 102 -12.50 -6.90 -7.22
C PHE A 102 -12.56 -6.70 -8.74
N GLN A 103 -13.24 -7.59 -9.46
CA GLN A 103 -13.45 -7.43 -10.90
C GLN A 103 -14.26 -6.16 -11.24
N LYS A 104 -15.22 -5.78 -10.39
CA LYS A 104 -15.97 -4.52 -10.52
C LYS A 104 -15.04 -3.32 -10.36
N VAL A 105 -14.18 -3.33 -9.33
CA VAL A 105 -13.18 -2.29 -9.10
C VAL A 105 -12.22 -2.14 -10.28
N LEU A 106 -11.75 -3.24 -10.88
CA LEU A 106 -10.90 -3.18 -12.08
C LEU A 106 -11.59 -2.51 -13.28
N ARG A 107 -12.92 -2.62 -13.39
CA ARG A 107 -13.70 -1.98 -14.47
C ARG A 107 -13.96 -0.50 -14.19
N GLU A 108 -14.19 -0.15 -12.93
CA GLU A 108 -14.61 1.19 -12.51
C GLU A 108 -13.42 2.11 -12.21
N THR A 109 -12.32 1.55 -11.69
CA THR A 109 -11.10 2.28 -11.31
C THR A 109 -9.99 2.02 -12.33
N ARG A 110 -10.05 2.73 -13.47
CA ARG A 110 -9.14 2.50 -14.62
C ARG A 110 -7.67 2.71 -14.28
N ASP A 111 -7.36 3.70 -13.46
CA ASP A 111 -5.97 4.00 -13.06
C ASP A 111 -5.38 2.85 -12.27
N PHE A 112 -6.13 2.30 -11.31
CA PHE A 112 -5.72 1.10 -10.57
C PHE A 112 -5.47 -0.09 -11.49
N ALA A 113 -6.37 -0.32 -12.45
CA ALA A 113 -6.20 -1.41 -13.40
C ALA A 113 -4.95 -1.22 -14.28
N SER A 114 -4.68 0.02 -14.72
CA SER A 114 -3.49 0.38 -15.47
C SER A 114 -2.22 0.13 -14.64
N ASP A 115 -2.17 0.68 -13.42
CA ASP A 115 -1.06 0.51 -12.50
C ASP A 115 -0.80 -0.98 -12.18
N LEU A 116 -1.86 -1.79 -12.05
CA LEU A 116 -1.72 -3.23 -11.75
C LEU A 116 -1.10 -4.00 -12.91
N VAL A 117 -1.50 -3.69 -14.15
CA VAL A 117 -0.90 -4.28 -15.36
C VAL A 117 0.56 -3.84 -15.50
N LEU A 118 0.86 -2.57 -15.26
CA LEU A 118 2.21 -2.04 -15.29
C LEU A 118 3.10 -2.73 -14.24
N LEU A 119 2.60 -2.91 -13.03
CA LEU A 119 3.29 -3.62 -11.95
C LEU A 119 3.58 -5.08 -12.32
N GLN A 120 2.61 -5.79 -12.91
CA GLN A 120 2.81 -7.17 -13.39
C GLN A 120 3.90 -7.30 -14.45
N ARG A 121 4.14 -6.23 -15.22
CA ARG A 121 5.20 -6.14 -16.23
C ARG A 121 6.52 -5.62 -15.66
N GLY A 122 6.57 -5.30 -14.37
CA GLY A 122 7.75 -4.76 -13.70
C GLY A 122 8.00 -3.28 -13.97
N TYR A 123 7.05 -2.54 -14.55
CA TYR A 123 7.20 -1.11 -14.79
C TYR A 123 7.22 -0.35 -13.46
N GLY A 124 8.19 0.57 -13.33
CA GLY A 124 8.37 1.36 -12.12
C GLY A 124 8.92 0.56 -10.93
N LEU A 125 9.31 -0.70 -11.11
CA LEU A 125 10.00 -1.49 -10.10
C LEU A 125 11.50 -1.55 -10.37
N ASP A 126 12.27 -1.54 -9.30
CA ASP A 126 13.67 -1.90 -9.35
C ASP A 126 13.78 -3.43 -9.39
N SER A 127 14.35 -3.96 -10.49
CA SER A 127 14.68 -5.38 -10.58
C SER A 127 15.95 -5.66 -9.77
N PHE A 128 15.92 -6.71 -8.97
CA PHE A 128 17.06 -7.20 -8.23
C PHE A 128 17.36 -8.64 -8.64
N SER A 129 18.65 -8.91 -8.82
CA SER A 129 19.17 -10.25 -9.08
C SER A 129 20.14 -10.65 -7.97
N CYS A 130 20.14 -11.94 -7.64
CA CYS A 130 21.12 -12.49 -6.71
C CYS A 130 22.50 -12.60 -7.37
N LYS A 131 23.56 -12.15 -6.69
CA LYS A 131 24.95 -12.24 -7.20
C LYS A 131 25.58 -13.63 -7.04
N SER A 132 24.92 -14.55 -6.35
CA SER A 132 25.44 -15.91 -6.19
C SER A 132 25.35 -16.70 -7.50
N GLY A 133 26.45 -17.37 -7.87
CA GLY A 133 26.50 -18.22 -9.06
C GLY A 133 25.57 -19.44 -9.02
N TYR A 134 25.07 -19.82 -7.83
CA TYR A 134 24.15 -20.95 -7.65
C TYR A 134 22.70 -20.52 -7.42
N CYS A 135 22.42 -19.23 -7.26
CA CYS A 135 21.08 -18.70 -7.02
C CYS A 135 20.67 -17.74 -8.14
N LYS A 136 19.81 -18.21 -9.04
CA LYS A 136 19.29 -17.43 -10.18
C LYS A 136 18.02 -16.63 -9.83
N ALA A 137 17.83 -16.28 -8.57
CA ALA A 137 16.65 -15.55 -8.12
C ALA A 137 16.66 -14.13 -8.69
N VAL A 138 15.55 -13.75 -9.30
CA VAL A 138 15.25 -12.37 -9.72
C VAL A 138 13.92 -11.99 -9.07
N TRP A 139 13.85 -10.80 -8.50
CA TRP A 139 12.62 -10.27 -7.93
C TRP A 139 12.56 -8.76 -8.15
N TRP A 140 11.40 -8.18 -7.87
CA TRP A 140 11.15 -6.76 -8.07
C TRP A 140 10.77 -6.09 -6.76
N LEU A 141 11.26 -4.88 -6.54
CA LEU A 141 10.94 -4.06 -5.38
C LEU A 141 10.51 -2.67 -5.84
N MET A 142 9.66 -2.02 -5.04
CA MET A 142 9.33 -0.62 -5.29
C MET A 142 10.59 0.25 -5.16
N PRO A 143 10.69 1.35 -5.92
CA PRO A 143 11.76 2.32 -5.76
C PRO A 143 11.85 2.78 -4.31
N GLY A 144 13.07 2.77 -3.75
CA GLY A 144 13.33 3.15 -2.35
C GLY A 144 13.16 2.05 -1.30
N ALA A 145 12.49 0.93 -1.60
CA ALA A 145 12.42 -0.23 -0.71
C ALA A 145 13.75 -1.02 -0.65
N SER A 146 14.67 -0.76 -1.58
CA SER A 146 15.99 -1.38 -1.68
C SER A 146 16.85 -1.22 -0.42
N SER A 147 16.68 -0.12 0.31
CA SER A 147 17.39 0.14 1.57
C SER A 147 17.13 -0.93 2.64
N SER A 148 15.98 -1.61 2.58
CA SER A 148 15.59 -2.66 3.52
C SER A 148 16.08 -4.06 3.12
N TYR A 149 16.59 -4.25 1.90
CA TYR A 149 17.02 -5.55 1.39
C TYR A 149 18.50 -5.50 1.01
N ARG A 150 19.38 -5.95 1.91
CA ARG A 150 20.82 -6.09 1.64
C ARG A 150 21.22 -7.47 1.11
N TYR A 151 20.36 -8.45 1.32
CA TYR A 151 20.65 -9.87 1.07
C TYR A 151 19.52 -10.54 0.31
N CYS A 152 19.86 -11.54 -0.50
CA CYS A 152 18.91 -12.34 -1.25
C CYS A 152 17.99 -13.10 -0.29
N PRO A 153 16.66 -13.05 -0.47
CA PRO A 153 15.73 -13.76 0.41
C PRO A 153 15.84 -15.29 0.32
N HIS A 154 16.42 -15.82 -0.76
CA HIS A 154 16.55 -17.27 -0.97
C HIS A 154 17.87 -17.87 -0.46
N CYS A 155 18.99 -17.16 -0.64
CA CYS A 155 20.32 -17.70 -0.32
C CYS A 155 21.19 -16.78 0.55
N ARG A 156 20.64 -15.65 1.01
CA ARG A 156 21.33 -14.63 1.83
C ARG A 156 22.60 -14.04 1.22
N SER A 157 22.88 -14.30 -0.05
CA SER A 157 24.00 -13.69 -0.78
C SER A 157 23.72 -12.23 -1.10
N SER A 158 24.77 -11.47 -1.47
CA SER A 158 24.61 -10.09 -1.90
C SER A 158 23.75 -9.97 -3.15
N ILE A 159 23.05 -8.84 -3.27
CA ILE A 159 22.12 -8.58 -4.37
C ILE A 159 22.72 -7.52 -5.31
N ALA A 160 22.33 -7.56 -6.57
CA ALA A 160 22.58 -6.53 -7.56
C ALA A 160 21.24 -5.92 -7.97
N LYS A 161 21.19 -4.59 -8.14
CA LYS A 161 20.13 -3.98 -8.94
C LYS A 161 20.46 -4.27 -10.40
N SER A 162 19.54 -4.91 -11.11
CA SER A 162 19.70 -5.26 -12.53
C SER A 162 19.60 -4.04 -13.41
#